data_AF-A0A7H8GJH7-F1
#
_entry.id   AF-A0A7H8GJH7-F1
#
_cell.length_a   1.000
_cell.length_b   1.000
_cell.length_c   1.000
_cell.angle_alpha   90.00
_cell.angle_beta   90.00
_cell.angle_gamma   90.00
#
_symmetry.space_group_name_H-M   'P 1'
#
loop_
_entity.id
_entity.type
_entity.pdbx_description
1 polymer ?
#
loop_
_entity_poly.entity_id
_entity_poly.type
_entity_poly.pdbx_seq_one_letter_code
_entity_poly.pdbx_strand_id
1 'polypeptide(L)'
;MTIKKPLHHYAHMSHPATDHPVLLIDADSPLRELHACLAERLNAVLKYLDLIACSSLPDYAEHDINTVTNIARIMVQDVSDVFRVIEQRGFETTT
;
A
#
# COMPACT_ATOMS: atom_id res chain seq x y z
N MET A 1 24.62 5.58 -14.66
CA MET A 1 24.58 5.96 -13.23
C MET A 1 24.89 4.73 -12.41
N THR A 2 25.79 4.79 -11.42
CA THR A 2 26.18 3.64 -10.59
C THR A 2 25.35 3.63 -9.31
N ILE A 3 24.50 2.61 -9.15
CA ILE A 3 23.72 2.39 -7.92
C ILE A 3 24.70 1.90 -6.85
N LYS A 4 24.94 2.71 -5.80
CA LYS A 4 25.99 2.51 -4.80
C LYS A 4 25.54 1.88 -3.47
N LYS A 5 24.29 1.45 -3.36
CA LYS A 5 23.81 0.58 -2.26
C LYS A 5 23.25 -0.70 -2.87
N PRO A 6 23.63 -1.89 -2.40
CA PRO A 6 22.87 -3.09 -2.71
C PRO A 6 21.46 -2.94 -2.11
N LEU A 7 20.43 -3.26 -2.88
CA LEU A 7 19.10 -3.48 -2.33
C LEU A 7 19.20 -4.76 -1.49
N HIS A 8 19.13 -4.64 -0.17
CA HIS A 8 19.48 -5.74 0.72
C HIS A 8 18.48 -6.91 0.69
N HIS A 9 17.27 -6.68 0.18
CA HIS A 9 16.20 -7.68 0.12
C HIS A 9 15.66 -7.82 -1.32
N TYR A 10 16.24 -8.75 -2.09
CA TYR A 10 15.69 -9.20 -3.36
C TYR A 10 14.69 -10.33 -3.14
N ALA A 11 13.39 -10.07 -3.31
CA ALA A 11 12.39 -11.12 -3.39
C ALA A 11 12.52 -11.85 -4.74
N HIS A 12 12.76 -13.16 -4.73
CA HIS A 12 12.85 -13.97 -5.94
C HIS A 12 11.46 -14.22 -6.54
N MET A 13 10.94 -13.24 -7.30
CA MET A 13 9.70 -13.38 -8.04
C MET A 13 9.90 -14.35 -9.21
N SER A 14 9.21 -15.49 -9.16
CA SER A 14 9.28 -16.55 -10.18
C SER A 14 8.58 -16.18 -11.50
N HIS A 15 7.73 -15.15 -11.50
CA HIS A 15 7.09 -14.56 -12.67
C HIS A 15 7.12 -13.02 -12.55
N PRO A 16 7.22 -12.28 -13.67
CA PRO A 16 7.24 -10.81 -13.67
C PRO A 16 5.89 -10.16 -13.34
N ALA A 17 4.81 -10.95 -13.33
CA ALA A 17 3.49 -10.56 -12.86
C ALA A 17 2.90 -11.73 -12.04
N THR A 18 2.17 -11.39 -10.99
CA THR A 18 1.39 -12.33 -10.18
C THR A 18 -0.09 -12.03 -10.38
N ASP A 19 -0.93 -13.05 -10.50
CA ASP A 19 -2.40 -12.87 -10.61
C ASP A 19 -3.03 -12.33 -9.31
N HIS A 20 -2.23 -12.19 -8.25
CA HIS A 20 -2.62 -11.70 -6.94
C HIS A 20 -1.65 -10.59 -6.53
N PRO A 21 -2.11 -9.35 -6.24
CA PRO A 21 -1.23 -8.27 -5.84
C PRO A 21 -0.51 -8.61 -4.53
N VAL A 22 0.82 -8.56 -4.55
CA VAL A 22 1.67 -8.78 -3.37
C VAL A 22 2.20 -7.44 -2.87
N LEU A 23 1.90 -7.11 -1.61
CA LEU A 23 2.49 -5.97 -0.93
C LEU A 23 3.82 -6.38 -0.26
N LEU A 24 4.92 -5.76 -0.67
CA LEU A 24 6.21 -5.86 0.00
C LEU A 24 6.39 -4.69 0.96
N ILE A 25 6.60 -4.98 2.24
CA ILE A 25 6.96 -4.02 3.29
C ILE A 25 8.36 -4.38 3.77
N ASP A 26 9.31 -3.46 3.68
CA ASP A 26 10.64 -3.62 4.30
C ASP A 26 10.50 -3.35 5.81
N ALA A 27 10.13 -4.39 6.56
CA ALA A 27 9.77 -4.26 7.97
C ALA A 27 10.92 -3.73 8.86
N ASP A 28 12.17 -3.85 8.40
CA ASP A 28 13.37 -3.38 9.10
C ASP A 28 13.67 -1.87 8.88
N SER A 29 13.09 -1.25 7.85
CA SER A 29 13.25 0.19 7.55
C SER A 29 13.00 1.07 8.78
N PRO A 30 13.69 2.21 8.97
CA PRO A 30 13.50 3.06 10.13
C PRO A 30 12.02 3.42 10.36
N LEU A 31 11.54 3.43 11.61
CA LEU A 31 10.13 3.75 11.92
C LEU A 31 9.65 5.06 11.28
N ARG A 32 10.54 6.07 11.19
CA ARG A 32 10.25 7.34 10.50
C ARG A 32 9.98 7.17 9.00
N GLU A 33 10.67 6.25 8.33
CA GLU A 33 10.48 5.94 6.91
C GLU A 33 9.21 5.11 6.69
N LEU A 34 8.91 4.17 7.60
CA LEU A 34 7.63 3.45 7.61
C LEU A 34 6.45 4.41 7.82
N HIS A 35 6.54 5.36 8.76
CA HIS A 35 5.53 6.40 8.97
C HIS A 35 5.37 7.33 7.75
N ALA A 36 6.46 7.68 7.06
CA ALA A 36 6.38 8.46 5.83
C ALA A 36 5.65 7.67 4.72
N CYS A 37 6.00 6.39 4.54
CA CYS A 37 5.32 5.50 3.60
C CYS A 37 3.82 5.35 3.92
N LEU A 38 3.47 5.19 5.20
CA LEU A 38 2.08 5.15 5.67
C LEU A 38 1.33 6.44 5.30
N ALA A 39 1.94 7.61 5.52
CA ALA A 39 1.33 8.90 5.21
C ALA A 39 1.14 9.11 3.70
N GLU A 40 2.08 8.67 2.87
CA GLU A 40 1.96 8.69 1.41
C GLU A 40 0.82 7.79 0.92
N ARG A 41 0.73 6.55 1.43
CA ARG A 41 -0.33 5.60 1.09
C ARG A 41 -1.71 6.08 1.54
N LEU A 42 -1.83 6.62 2.75
CA LEU A 42 -3.08 7.21 3.26
C LEU A 42 -3.53 8.41 2.42
N ASN A 43 -2.60 9.29 2.04
CA ASN A 43 -2.88 10.42 1.14
C ASN A 43 -3.34 9.94 -0.26
N ALA A 44 -2.80 8.83 -0.76
CA ALA A 44 -3.26 8.21 -2.01
C ALA A 44 -4.68 7.63 -1.87
N VAL A 45 -5.00 6.95 -0.77
CA VAL A 45 -6.37 6.47 -0.45
C VAL A 45 -7.34 7.64 -0.47
N LEU A 46 -7.05 8.72 0.26
CA LEU A 46 -7.94 9.88 0.35
C LEU A 46 -8.20 10.51 -1.03
N LYS A 47 -7.15 10.76 -1.82
CA LYS A 47 -7.29 11.29 -3.19
C LYS A 47 -8.12 10.38 -4.11
N TYR A 48 -7.99 9.07 -3.95
CA TYR A 48 -8.79 8.10 -4.70
C TYR A 48 -10.26 8.15 -4.28
N LEU A 49 -10.54 8.18 -2.97
CA LEU A 49 -11.91 8.29 -2.47
C LEU A 49 -12.55 9.64 -2.85
N ASP A 50 -11.80 10.74 -2.80
CA ASP A 50 -12.24 12.06 -3.28
C ASP A 50 -12.60 12.02 -4.77
N LEU A 51 -11.77 11.37 -5.60
CA LEU A 51 -12.03 11.18 -7.03
C LEU A 51 -13.34 10.41 -7.27
N ILE A 52 -13.53 9.27 -6.57
CA ILE A 52 -14.74 8.46 -6.71
C ILE A 52 -15.98 9.21 -6.18
N ALA A 53 -15.88 9.93 -5.06
CA ALA A 53 -16.98 10.72 -4.51
C ALA A 53 -17.38 11.91 -5.40
N CYS A 54 -16.42 12.51 -6.12
CA CYS A 54 -16.68 13.58 -7.10
C CYS A 54 -17.11 13.06 -8.48
N SER A 55 -16.97 11.76 -8.75
CA SER A 55 -17.27 11.18 -10.05
C SER A 55 -18.77 10.98 -10.22
N SER A 56 -19.40 11.83 -11.04
CA SER A 56 -20.58 11.38 -11.75
C SER A 56 -20.15 10.59 -13.00
N LEU A 57 -20.81 9.51 -13.36
CA LEU A 57 -21.84 8.82 -12.60
C LEU A 57 -23.15 8.51 -13.35
N PRO A 58 -23.27 8.21 -14.67
CA PRO A 58 -24.59 7.98 -15.29
C PRO A 58 -24.91 6.49 -15.53
N ASP A 59 -24.08 5.81 -16.32
CA ASP A 59 -24.41 4.54 -16.99
C ASP A 59 -23.42 3.41 -16.63
N TYR A 60 -23.13 3.21 -15.35
CA TYR A 60 -22.06 2.34 -14.86
C TYR A 60 -22.62 0.95 -14.60
N ALA A 61 -21.92 -0.06 -15.11
CA ALA A 61 -22.22 -1.43 -14.83
C ALA A 61 -21.89 -1.76 -13.37
N GLU A 62 -22.53 -2.78 -12.81
CA GLU A 62 -22.16 -3.34 -11.50
C GLU A 62 -20.65 -3.68 -11.43
N HIS A 63 -20.07 -4.06 -12.58
CA HIS A 63 -18.64 -4.31 -12.75
C HIS A 63 -17.76 -3.08 -12.43
N ASP A 64 -18.18 -1.87 -12.79
CA ASP A 64 -17.42 -0.66 -12.53
C ASP A 64 -17.41 -0.32 -11.04
N ILE A 65 -18.58 -0.43 -10.38
CA ILE A 65 -18.72 -0.26 -8.93
C ILE A 65 -17.85 -1.28 -8.17
N ASN A 66 -17.95 -2.56 -8.56
CA ASN A 66 -17.16 -3.63 -7.95
C ASN A 66 -15.66 -3.39 -8.15
N THR A 67 -15.23 -2.90 -9.32
CA THR A 67 -13.84 -2.55 -9.60
C THR A 67 -13.36 -1.40 -8.72
N VAL A 68 -14.08 -0.26 -8.67
CA VAL A 68 -13.63 0.88 -7.86
C VAL A 68 -13.64 0.59 -6.36
N THR A 69 -14.56 -0.24 -5.89
CA THR A 69 -14.66 -0.70 -4.50
C THR A 69 -13.51 -1.66 -4.16
N ASN A 70 -13.16 -2.58 -5.05
CA ASN A 70 -12.02 -3.48 -4.86
C ASN A 70 -10.69 -2.72 -4.79
N ILE A 71 -10.51 -1.69 -5.63
CA ILE A 71 -9.33 -0.81 -5.57
C ILE A 71 -9.28 -0.09 -4.22
N ALA A 72 -10.38 0.54 -3.77
CA ALA A 72 -10.45 1.18 -2.45
C ALA A 72 -10.08 0.21 -1.31
N ARG A 73 -10.64 -1.01 -1.34
CA ARG A 73 -10.36 -2.07 -0.36
C ARG A 73 -8.87 -2.43 -0.34
N ILE A 74 -8.23 -2.60 -1.50
CA ILE A 74 -6.80 -2.94 -1.59
C ILE A 74 -5.94 -1.80 -1.01
N MET A 75 -6.24 -0.54 -1.35
CA MET A 75 -5.47 0.61 -0.85
C MET A 75 -5.63 0.82 0.67
N VAL A 76 -6.83 0.57 1.24
CA VAL A 76 -7.05 0.61 2.69
C VAL A 76 -6.34 -0.56 3.39
N GLN A 77 -6.37 -1.75 2.81
CA GLN A 77 -5.64 -2.91 3.33
C GLN A 77 -4.12 -2.65 3.40
N ASP A 78 -3.57 -2.04 2.35
CA ASP A 78 -2.17 -1.63 2.26
C ASP A 78 -1.74 -0.65 3.37
N VAL A 79 -2.56 0.38 3.63
CA VAL A 79 -2.36 1.29 4.78
C VAL A 79 -2.41 0.53 6.11
N SER A 80 -3.36 -0.40 6.27
CA SER A 80 -3.51 -1.20 7.49
C SER A 80 -2.32 -2.13 7.75
N ASP A 81 -1.79 -2.78 6.71
CA ASP A 81 -0.65 -3.69 6.84
C ASP A 81 0.66 -2.95 7.18
N VAL A 82 0.89 -1.75 6.61
CA VAL A 82 2.02 -0.89 7.02
C VAL A 82 1.85 -0.39 8.45
N PHE A 83 0.65 0.02 8.85
CA PHE A 83 0.37 0.45 10.22
C PHE A 83 0.62 -0.66 11.24
N ARG A 84 0.20 -1.90 10.97
CA ARG A 84 0.44 -3.05 11.85
C ARG A 84 1.94 -3.31 12.10
N VAL A 85 2.79 -3.15 11.09
CA VAL A 85 4.25 -3.30 11.24
C VAL A 85 4.84 -2.20 12.14
N ILE A 86 4.34 -0.97 12.03
CA ILE A 86 4.74 0.14 12.90
C ILE A 86 4.30 -0.11 14.35
N GLU A 87 3.04 -0.51 14.57
CA GLU A 87 2.51 -0.84 15.89
C GLU A 87 3.31 -1.96 16.56
N GLN A 88 3.52 -3.08 15.87
CA GLN A 88 4.26 -4.23 16.41
C GLN A 88 5.65 -3.80 16.91
N ARG A 89 6.40 -3.08 16.07
CA ARG A 89 7.75 -2.61 16.43
C ARG A 89 7.75 -1.56 17.53
N GLY A 90 6.71 -0.72 17.61
CA GLY A 90 6.51 0.21 18.73
C GLY A 90 6.31 -0.51 20.07
N PHE A 91 5.50 -1.57 20.09
CA PHE A 91 5.31 -2.40 21.28
C PHE A 91 6.59 -3.14 21.68
N GLU A 92 7.33 -3.71 20.72
CA GLU A 92 8.62 -4.39 20.96
C GLU A 92 9.66 -3.47 21.62
N THR A 93 9.69 -2.17 21.29
CA THR A 93 10.59 -1.19 21.96
C THR A 93 10.19 -0.81 23.40
N THR A 94 9.07 -1.33 23.93
CA THR A 94 8.55 -0.99 25.27
C THR A 94 8.77 -2.12 26.31
N THR A 95 9.46 -3.19 25.92
CA THR A 95 9.86 -4.34 26.76
C THR A 95 11.36 -4.44 26.94
#